data_AF-A0A6C0E320-F1
#
_entry.id   AF-A0A6C0E320-F1
#
_cell.length_a   1.000
_cell.length_b   1.000
_cell.length_c   1.000
_cell.angle_alpha   90.00
_cell.angle_beta   90.00
_cell.angle_gamma   90.00
#
_symmetry.space_group_name_H-M   'P 1'
#
loop_
_entity.id
_entity.type
_entity.pdbx_description
1 polymer ?
#
loop_
_entity_poly.entity_id
_entity_poly.type
_entity_poly.pdbx_seq_one_letter_code
_entity_poly.pdbx_strand_id
1 'polypeptide(L)'
;MNDDFNFQELDTSWIHDFEKEDCLYKDFYLEDLYFINMYYVYLNESDTIEKVKKDKYFFNEFNKNILSKEELFKLIVNKKNQSNENYKLNCLFKYNCTVDPCNIITFLKNNTNDSYLSPITSIENVQFKKTIMMFHDLNSIYVIYKKTFNTTTNTKTINTTNNITKRLHIRQHNKKTRRLYI
;
A
#
# COMPACT_ATOMS: atom_id res chain seq x y z
N MET A 1 -49.45 40.70 32.82
CA MET A 1 -48.66 40.85 31.59
C MET A 1 -48.22 39.46 31.22
N ASN A 2 -49.00 38.80 30.37
CA ASN A 2 -48.68 37.47 29.86
C ASN A 2 -48.09 37.69 28.47
N ASP A 3 -46.77 37.67 28.37
CA ASP A 3 -46.09 37.54 27.08
C ASP A 3 -46.21 36.07 26.67
N ASP A 4 -47.39 35.70 26.18
CA ASP A 4 -47.62 34.46 25.45
C ASP A 4 -46.90 34.57 24.09
N PHE A 5 -45.58 34.36 24.09
CA PHE A 5 -44.84 34.07 22.88
C PHE A 5 -45.36 32.75 22.32
N ASN A 6 -46.33 32.87 21.42
CA ASN A 6 -46.93 31.78 20.70
C ASN A 6 -45.90 31.16 19.75
N PHE A 7 -45.17 30.16 20.24
CA PHE A 7 -44.28 29.26 19.47
C PHE A 7 -45.06 28.31 18.53
N GLN A 8 -46.20 28.77 17.99
CA GLN A 8 -46.96 28.00 17.01
C GLN A 8 -46.16 27.91 15.71
N GLU A 9 -45.53 26.73 15.56
CA GLU A 9 -44.98 26.12 14.35
C GLU A 9 -44.16 27.05 13.46
N LEU A 10 -42.85 27.07 13.71
CA LEU A 10 -41.87 27.54 12.75
C LEU A 10 -42.04 26.72 11.45
N ASP A 11 -42.33 27.38 10.33
CA ASP A 11 -42.43 26.71 9.02
C ASP A 11 -41.06 26.17 8.59
N THR A 12 -40.90 24.85 8.64
CA THR A 12 -39.68 24.12 8.25
C THR A 12 -39.79 23.49 6.85
N SER A 13 -40.82 23.81 6.07
CA SER A 13 -41.01 23.27 4.71
C SER A 13 -39.79 23.51 3.81
N TRP A 14 -39.21 24.72 3.88
CA TRP A 14 -38.00 25.08 3.14
C TRP A 14 -36.78 24.20 3.48
N ILE A 15 -36.67 23.73 4.74
CA ILE A 15 -35.58 22.85 5.17
C ILE A 15 -35.72 21.48 4.49
N HIS A 16 -36.93 20.93 4.48
CA HIS A 16 -37.19 19.64 3.85
C HIS A 16 -37.03 19.66 2.34
N ASP A 17 -37.38 20.76 1.69
CA ASP A 17 -37.19 20.88 0.24
C ASP A 17 -35.71 21.06 -0.11
N PHE A 18 -34.95 21.81 0.71
CA PHE A 18 -33.50 21.87 0.59
C PHE A 18 -32.85 20.50 0.80
N GLU A 19 -33.24 19.73 1.82
CA GLU A 19 -32.70 18.39 2.09
C GLU A 19 -32.96 17.42 0.93
N LYS A 20 -34.13 17.50 0.28
CA LYS A 20 -34.46 16.69 -0.91
C LYS A 20 -33.56 17.04 -2.08
N GLU A 21 -33.36 18.33 -2.34
CA GLU A 21 -32.50 18.79 -3.43
C GLU A 21 -31.03 18.45 -3.16
N ASP A 22 -30.54 18.65 -1.94
CA ASP A 22 -29.17 18.35 -1.53
C ASP A 22 -28.85 16.85 -1.63
N CYS A 23 -29.83 15.98 -1.33
CA CYS A 23 -29.67 14.53 -1.50
C CYS A 23 -29.36 14.13 -2.94
N LEU A 24 -29.78 14.90 -3.95
CA LEU A 24 -29.46 14.62 -5.36
C LEU A 24 -27.96 14.82 -5.67
N TYR A 25 -27.27 15.61 -4.86
CA TYR A 25 -25.86 15.95 -5.06
C TYR A 25 -24.91 15.18 -4.14
N LYS A 26 -25.43 14.25 -3.32
CA LYS A 26 -24.63 13.49 -2.34
C LYS A 26 -23.41 12.81 -2.95
N ASP A 27 -23.56 12.26 -4.14
CA ASP A 27 -22.49 11.51 -4.83
C ASP A 27 -21.29 12.38 -5.23
N PHE A 28 -21.46 13.71 -5.25
CA PHE A 28 -20.40 14.68 -5.53
C PHE A 28 -19.68 15.16 -4.27
N TYR A 29 -20.13 14.81 -3.08
CA TYR A 29 -19.41 15.15 -1.86
C TYR A 29 -18.15 14.29 -1.70
N LEU A 30 -17.12 14.92 -1.14
CA LEU A 30 -15.87 14.23 -0.84
C LEU A 30 -16.03 13.36 0.39
N GLU A 31 -15.82 12.06 0.21
CA GLU A 31 -15.95 11.08 1.27
C GLU A 31 -14.62 10.35 1.53
N ASP A 32 -14.56 9.74 2.72
CA ASP A 32 -13.49 8.79 3.03
C ASP A 32 -13.67 7.52 2.19
N LEU A 33 -12.56 6.95 1.75
CA LEU A 33 -12.53 5.71 0.98
C LEU A 33 -12.90 4.53 1.88
N TYR A 34 -13.85 3.73 1.40
CA TYR A 34 -14.19 2.44 2.01
C TYR A 34 -13.23 1.32 1.58
N PHE A 35 -12.75 1.39 0.34
CA PHE A 35 -11.81 0.43 -0.21
C PHE A 35 -10.90 1.07 -1.26
N ILE A 36 -9.83 0.37 -1.60
CA ILE A 36 -9.00 0.64 -2.79
C ILE A 36 -8.82 -0.64 -3.60
N ASN A 37 -8.58 -0.47 -4.88
CA ASN A 37 -8.22 -1.59 -5.76
C ASN A 37 -6.72 -1.88 -5.65
N MET A 38 -6.38 -3.16 -5.57
CA MET A 38 -5.00 -3.64 -5.60
C MET A 38 -4.76 -4.35 -6.92
N TYR A 39 -3.80 -3.85 -7.71
CA TYR A 39 -3.40 -4.46 -8.98
C TYR A 39 -2.00 -5.07 -8.82
N TYR A 40 -1.91 -6.38 -9.00
CA TYR A 40 -0.64 -7.11 -8.98
C TYR A 40 -0.25 -7.47 -10.41
N VAL A 41 0.73 -6.76 -10.94
CA VAL A 41 1.22 -6.91 -12.30
C VAL A 41 2.51 -7.72 -12.28
N TYR A 42 2.57 -8.78 -13.08
CA TYR A 42 3.73 -9.65 -13.18
C TYR A 42 4.33 -9.50 -14.57
N LEU A 43 5.58 -9.05 -14.61
CA LEU A 43 6.36 -8.87 -15.83
C LEU A 43 7.27 -10.08 -16.03
N ASN A 44 7.38 -10.53 -17.28
CA ASN A 44 8.35 -11.56 -17.65
C ASN A 44 9.77 -10.99 -17.78
N GLU A 45 10.70 -11.83 -18.20
CA GLU A 45 12.11 -11.49 -18.39
C GLU A 45 12.33 -10.40 -19.46
N SER A 46 11.41 -10.26 -20.42
CA SER A 46 11.43 -9.26 -21.49
C SER A 46 10.65 -7.99 -21.15
N ASP A 47 10.31 -7.76 -19.87
CA ASP A 47 9.53 -6.60 -19.40
C ASP A 47 8.12 -6.47 -20.00
N THR A 48 7.56 -7.58 -20.50
CA THR A 48 6.17 -7.63 -20.96
C THR A 48 5.25 -8.18 -19.87
N ILE A 49 4.00 -7.72 -19.85
CA ILE A 49 3.02 -8.15 -18.85
C ILE A 49 2.59 -9.60 -19.14
N GLU A 50 2.92 -10.51 -18.24
CA GLU A 50 2.55 -11.93 -18.31
C GLU A 50 1.19 -12.16 -17.61
N LYS A 51 0.97 -11.48 -16.49
CA LYS A 51 -0.22 -11.68 -15.66
C LYS A 51 -0.61 -10.41 -14.91
N VAL A 52 -1.91 -10.20 -14.77
CA VAL A 52 -2.47 -9.19 -13.86
C VAL A 52 -3.48 -9.87 -12.94
N LYS A 53 -3.37 -9.66 -11.63
CA LYS A 53 -4.39 -10.02 -10.65
C LYS A 53 -4.98 -8.76 -10.04
N LYS A 54 -6.28 -8.77 -9.78
CA LYS A 54 -7.00 -7.70 -9.12
C LYS A 54 -7.56 -8.21 -7.80
N ASP A 55 -7.34 -7.46 -6.73
CA ASP A 55 -7.98 -7.66 -5.44
C ASP A 55 -8.52 -6.32 -4.92
N LYS A 56 -9.27 -6.36 -3.82
CA LYS A 56 -9.72 -5.16 -3.09
C LYS A 56 -9.15 -5.18 -1.68
N TYR A 57 -8.72 -4.02 -1.21
CA TYR A 57 -8.38 -3.80 0.19
C TYR A 57 -9.45 -2.89 0.80
N PHE A 58 -10.09 -3.35 1.87
CA PHE A 58 -11.10 -2.60 2.62
C PHE A 58 -10.43 -1.94 3.81
N PHE A 59 -10.68 -0.65 4.02
CA PHE A 59 -10.17 0.05 5.19
C PHE A 59 -10.95 -0.35 6.45
N ASN A 60 -10.25 -0.35 7.58
CA ASN A 60 -10.88 -0.56 8.87
C ASN A 60 -11.57 0.74 9.33
N GLU A 61 -12.64 0.62 10.13
CA GLU A 61 -13.41 1.77 10.62
C GLU A 61 -12.55 2.81 11.37
N PHE A 62 -11.50 2.36 12.05
CA PHE A 62 -10.60 3.20 12.84
C PHE A 62 -9.49 3.88 12.02
N ASN A 63 -9.09 3.32 10.88
CA ASN A 63 -7.96 3.77 10.07
C ASN A 63 -8.41 4.03 8.62
N LYS A 64 -9.36 4.95 8.46
CA LYS A 64 -9.86 5.34 7.14
C LYS A 64 -8.74 5.95 6.30
N ASN A 65 -8.73 5.62 5.00
CA ASN A 65 -7.81 6.16 3.99
C ASN A 65 -6.32 5.92 4.25
N ILE A 66 -5.96 5.11 5.25
CA ILE A 66 -4.56 4.81 5.59
C ILE A 66 -4.36 3.31 5.47
N LEU A 67 -3.54 2.90 4.51
CA LEU A 67 -3.02 1.54 4.46
C LEU A 67 -1.70 1.51 5.23
N SER A 68 -1.67 0.77 6.33
CA SER A 68 -0.46 0.68 7.15
C SER A 68 0.68 -0.02 6.41
N LYS A 69 1.92 0.33 6.74
CA LYS A 69 3.13 -0.33 6.25
C LYS A 69 3.06 -1.85 6.41
N GLU A 70 2.59 -2.30 7.56
CA GLU A 70 2.52 -3.72 7.92
C GLU A 70 1.51 -4.47 7.06
N GLU A 71 0.34 -3.91 6.83
CA GLU A 71 -0.68 -4.49 5.96
C GLU A 71 -0.23 -4.49 4.49
N LEU A 72 0.33 -3.37 4.01
CA LEU A 72 0.90 -3.29 2.67
C LEU A 72 1.97 -4.38 2.47
N PHE A 73 2.88 -4.52 3.43
CA PHE A 73 3.92 -5.54 3.39
C PHE A 73 3.33 -6.96 3.35
N LYS A 74 2.35 -7.26 4.21
CA LYS A 74 1.63 -8.55 4.22
C LYS A 74 0.99 -8.84 2.85
N LEU A 75 0.29 -7.87 2.26
CA LEU A 75 -0.34 -8.00 0.95
C LEU A 75 0.68 -8.33 -0.15
N ILE A 76 1.82 -7.63 -0.17
CA ILE A 76 2.88 -7.84 -1.16
C ILE A 76 3.51 -9.22 -1.00
N VAL A 77 3.83 -9.64 0.22
CA VAL A 77 4.50 -10.93 0.48
C VAL A 77 3.55 -12.09 0.17
N ASN A 78 2.29 -12.00 0.58
CA ASN A 78 1.30 -13.04 0.32
C ASN A 78 1.12 -13.30 -1.18
N LYS A 79 1.02 -12.24 -1.99
CA LYS A 79 0.83 -12.38 -3.44
C LYS A 79 2.10 -12.78 -4.19
N LYS A 80 3.27 -12.49 -3.64
CA LYS A 80 4.55 -13.04 -4.12
C LYS A 80 4.61 -14.55 -3.90
N ASN A 81 4.30 -15.03 -2.69
CA ASN A 81 4.41 -16.44 -2.32
C ASN A 81 3.35 -17.34 -2.99
N GLN A 82 2.23 -16.77 -3.44
CA GLN A 82 1.23 -17.50 -4.24
C GLN A 82 1.70 -17.84 -5.67
N SER A 83 2.80 -17.26 -6.14
CA SER A 83 3.38 -17.61 -7.42
C SER A 83 4.45 -18.67 -7.22
N ASN A 84 4.38 -19.79 -7.94
CA ASN A 84 5.44 -20.82 -7.93
C ASN A 84 6.71 -20.37 -8.66
N GLU A 85 6.68 -19.20 -9.30
CA GLU A 85 7.81 -18.68 -10.06
C GLU A 85 8.57 -17.60 -9.29
N ASN A 86 9.85 -17.43 -9.64
CA ASN A 86 10.75 -16.49 -8.98
C ASN A 86 10.49 -15.06 -9.45
N TYR A 87 9.50 -14.42 -8.84
CA TYR A 87 9.20 -13.00 -8.99
C TYR A 87 9.85 -12.17 -7.87
N LYS A 88 10.48 -11.05 -8.23
CA LYS A 88 10.90 -10.01 -7.28
C LYS A 88 10.03 -8.78 -7.43
N LEU A 89 9.80 -8.10 -6.31
CA LEU A 89 9.14 -6.80 -6.33
C LEU A 89 10.03 -5.81 -7.09
N ASN A 90 9.45 -5.13 -8.08
CA ASN A 90 10.16 -4.15 -8.90
C ASN A 90 9.81 -2.71 -8.47
N CYS A 91 8.52 -2.39 -8.43
CA CYS A 91 8.06 -1.05 -8.05
C CYS A 91 6.62 -1.06 -7.55
N LEU A 92 6.27 -0.01 -6.81
CA LEU A 92 4.94 0.26 -6.29
C LEU A 92 4.48 1.65 -6.73
N PHE A 93 3.21 1.75 -7.08
CA PHE A 93 2.58 3.04 -7.35
C PHE A 93 1.26 3.17 -6.61
N LYS A 94 1.01 4.38 -6.10
CA LYS A 94 -0.28 4.81 -5.58
C LYS A 94 -0.96 5.68 -6.62
N TYR A 95 -2.21 5.36 -6.93
CA TYR A 95 -3.10 6.19 -7.71
C TYR A 95 -4.23 6.69 -6.82
N ASN A 96 -4.37 8.01 -6.68
CA ASN A 96 -5.42 8.64 -5.88
C ASN A 96 -6.10 9.77 -6.67
N CYS A 97 -7.33 9.52 -7.13
CA CYS A 97 -8.08 10.43 -8.00
C CYS A 97 -8.76 11.52 -7.18
N THR A 98 -8.12 12.68 -7.05
CA THR A 98 -8.64 13.78 -6.22
C THR A 98 -9.25 14.91 -7.05
N VAL A 99 -9.91 14.56 -8.16
CA VAL A 99 -10.60 15.52 -9.00
C VAL A 99 -11.80 16.09 -8.23
N ASP A 100 -11.89 17.41 -8.17
CA ASP A 100 -13.03 18.13 -7.60
C ASP A 100 -14.22 18.11 -8.57
N PRO A 101 -15.46 17.79 -8.13
CA PRO A 101 -16.65 17.83 -8.97
C PRO A 101 -16.77 19.10 -9.82
N CYS A 102 -16.52 20.26 -9.21
CA CYS A 102 -16.66 21.57 -9.85
C CYS A 102 -15.68 21.75 -11.01
N ASN A 103 -14.56 21.01 -10.97
CA ASN A 103 -13.47 21.13 -11.93
C ASN A 103 -13.42 19.98 -12.94
N ILE A 104 -14.33 19.00 -12.89
CA ILE A 104 -14.34 17.84 -13.81
C ILE A 104 -14.35 18.28 -15.28
N ILE A 105 -15.22 19.23 -15.65
CA ILE A 105 -15.33 19.70 -17.04
C ILE A 105 -14.03 20.36 -17.49
N THR A 106 -13.42 21.14 -16.60
CA THR A 106 -12.13 21.80 -16.85
C THR A 106 -11.01 20.78 -16.98
N PHE A 107 -11.00 19.75 -16.13
CA PHE A 107 -10.05 18.64 -16.17
C PHE A 107 -10.18 17.79 -17.44
N LEU A 108 -11.39 17.60 -17.98
CA LEU A 108 -11.60 16.89 -19.23
C LEU A 108 -11.16 17.70 -20.46
N LYS A 109 -11.30 19.02 -20.41
CA LYS A 109 -10.97 19.93 -21.53
C LYS A 109 -9.50 20.34 -21.54
N ASN A 110 -8.93 20.57 -20.37
CA ASN A 110 -7.55 20.93 -20.21
C ASN A 110 -6.78 19.65 -19.92
N ASN A 111 -5.83 19.30 -20.79
CA ASN A 111 -4.90 18.19 -20.54
C ASN A 111 -3.91 18.61 -19.44
N THR A 112 -4.40 18.87 -18.23
CA THR A 112 -3.57 19.27 -17.09
C THR A 112 -2.73 18.07 -16.70
N ASN A 113 -1.42 18.28 -16.54
CA ASN A 113 -0.46 17.24 -16.16
C ASN A 113 -0.56 16.87 -14.67
N ASP A 114 -1.77 16.86 -14.11
CA ASP A 114 -1.97 16.52 -12.70
C ASP A 114 -1.71 15.02 -12.51
N SER A 115 -0.53 14.70 -11.99
CA SER A 115 -0.13 13.31 -11.78
C SER A 115 -0.78 12.74 -10.51
N TYR A 116 -1.95 12.12 -10.66
CA TYR A 116 -2.58 11.33 -9.59
C TYR A 116 -1.83 10.04 -9.26
N LEU A 117 -0.91 9.63 -10.15
CA LEU A 117 -0.02 8.51 -9.95
C LEU A 117 1.27 8.98 -9.26
N SER A 118 1.63 8.31 -8.17
CA SER A 118 2.82 8.61 -7.39
C SER A 118 3.57 7.31 -7.05
N PRO A 119 4.90 7.27 -7.16
CA PRO A 119 5.67 6.10 -6.74
C PRO A 119 5.68 5.99 -5.22
N ILE A 120 5.59 4.76 -4.70
CA ILE A 120 5.81 4.47 -3.28
C ILE A 120 7.26 4.01 -3.15
N THR A 121 8.16 4.94 -2.78
CA THR A 121 9.61 4.70 -2.71
C THR A 121 10.05 4.00 -1.43
N SER A 122 9.38 4.31 -0.32
CA SER A 122 9.57 3.67 0.98
C SER A 122 8.30 2.93 1.36
N ILE A 123 8.43 1.72 1.92
CA ILE A 123 7.28 1.01 2.50
C ILE A 123 6.97 1.71 3.82
N GLU A 124 6.20 2.78 3.73
CA GLU A 124 5.63 3.55 4.83
C GLU A 124 4.11 3.46 4.78
N ASN A 125 3.43 4.12 5.71
CA ASN A 125 1.98 4.19 5.69
C ASN A 125 1.53 4.96 4.43
N VAL A 126 0.65 4.34 3.65
CA VAL A 126 0.15 4.92 2.41
C VAL A 126 -1.15 5.63 2.71
N GLN A 127 -1.12 6.96 2.69
CA GLN A 127 -2.29 7.80 2.89
C GLN A 127 -2.96 8.17 1.56
N PHE A 128 -4.28 8.05 1.55
CA PHE A 128 -5.18 8.51 0.49
C PHE A 128 -5.93 9.76 0.94
N LYS A 129 -6.15 10.67 0.00
CA LYS A 129 -7.06 11.79 0.17
C LYS A 129 -8.48 11.35 -0.14
N LYS A 130 -9.45 12.05 0.45
CA LYS A 130 -10.88 11.90 0.18
C LYS A 130 -11.16 12.12 -1.30
N THR A 131 -12.14 11.39 -1.82
CA THR A 131 -12.57 11.48 -3.22
C THR A 131 -14.09 11.42 -3.29
N ILE A 132 -14.67 11.92 -4.36
CA ILE A 132 -16.11 11.80 -4.60
C ILE A 132 -16.48 10.32 -4.70
N MET A 133 -17.67 9.95 -4.26
CA MET A 133 -18.08 8.54 -4.15
C MET A 133 -17.93 7.79 -5.49
N MET A 134 -18.28 8.45 -6.61
CA MET A 134 -18.17 7.88 -7.96
C MET A 134 -16.72 7.56 -8.41
N PHE A 135 -15.69 8.09 -7.73
CA PHE A 135 -14.28 7.87 -8.07
C PHE A 135 -13.56 6.95 -7.08
N HIS A 136 -14.25 6.39 -6.08
CA HIS A 136 -13.63 5.53 -5.07
C HIS A 136 -12.91 4.34 -5.69
N ASP A 137 -13.53 3.73 -6.69
CA ASP A 137 -13.06 2.59 -7.47
C ASP A 137 -11.92 2.92 -8.45
N LEU A 138 -11.59 4.20 -8.66
CA LEU A 138 -10.37 4.57 -9.38
C LEU A 138 -9.13 4.45 -8.49
N ASN A 139 -9.29 4.72 -7.18
CA ASN A 139 -8.18 4.71 -6.23
C ASN A 139 -7.57 3.32 -6.10
N SER A 140 -6.25 3.25 -6.26
CA SER A 140 -5.59 1.97 -6.40
C SER A 140 -4.11 1.99 -6.02
N ILE A 141 -3.59 0.80 -5.69
CA ILE A 141 -2.16 0.54 -5.58
C ILE A 141 -1.79 -0.49 -6.64
N TYR A 142 -0.75 -0.16 -7.40
CA TYR A 142 -0.13 -1.04 -8.37
C TYR A 142 1.13 -1.61 -7.74
N VAL A 143 1.21 -2.93 -7.68
CA VAL A 143 2.37 -3.68 -7.24
C VAL A 143 2.92 -4.42 -8.44
N ILE A 144 4.09 -4.00 -8.92
CA ILE A 144 4.72 -4.58 -10.10
C ILE A 144 5.82 -5.53 -9.65
N TYR A 145 5.71 -6.78 -10.07
CA TYR A 145 6.74 -7.79 -9.91
C TYR A 145 7.43 -8.06 -11.24
N LYS A 146 8.72 -8.33 -11.19
CA LYS A 146 9.52 -8.73 -12.35
C LYS A 146 10.08 -10.14 -12.13
N LYS A 147 9.92 -11.01 -13.13
CA LYS A 147 10.50 -12.35 -13.14
C LYS A 147 12.01 -12.22 -13.14
N THR A 148 12.67 -12.91 -12.24
CA THR A 148 14.13 -12.95 -12.23
C THR A 148 14.63 -14.17 -12.96
N PHE A 149 15.67 -13.98 -13.77
CA PHE A 149 16.43 -15.08 -14.33
C PHE A 149 16.89 -15.99 -13.20
N ASN A 150 16.53 -17.26 -13.30
CA ASN A 150 17.23 -18.29 -12.57
C ASN A 150 18.58 -18.46 -13.23
N THR A 151 19.51 -17.54 -12.98
CA THR A 151 20.92 -17.88 -13.11
C THR A 151 21.22 -18.87 -11.98
N THR A 152 20.86 -20.14 -12.19
CA THR A 152 21.72 -21.23 -11.73
C THR A 152 23.03 -21.08 -12.49
N THR A 153 23.83 -20.08 -12.11
CA THR A 153 25.26 -20.29 -12.12
C THR A 153 25.45 -21.43 -11.13
N ASN A 154 25.46 -22.65 -11.67
CA ASN A 154 26.24 -23.74 -11.12
C ASN A 154 27.73 -23.32 -11.16
N THR A 155 28.09 -22.22 -10.51
CA THR A 155 29.37 -22.12 -9.84
C THR A 155 29.18 -22.80 -8.50
N LYS A 156 28.94 -24.11 -8.55
CA LYS A 156 29.61 -25.00 -7.61
C LYS A 156 31.10 -24.90 -7.94
N THR A 157 31.73 -23.77 -7.63
CA THR A 157 33.06 -23.86 -7.07
C THR A 157 32.85 -24.67 -5.81
N ILE A 158 33.17 -25.96 -5.91
CA ILE A 158 33.40 -26.83 -4.78
C ILE A 158 34.56 -26.18 -4.02
N ASN A 159 34.25 -25.16 -3.22
CA ASN A 159 35.06 -24.85 -2.07
C ASN A 159 34.66 -25.89 -1.05
N THR A 160 35.41 -26.99 -1.07
CA THR A 160 35.48 -27.97 0.01
C THR A 160 36.07 -27.29 1.26
N THR A 161 35.40 -26.26 1.78
CA THR A 161 35.61 -25.79 3.13
C THR A 161 34.51 -26.42 3.96
N ASN A 162 34.76 -27.68 4.33
CA ASN A 162 34.00 -28.36 5.35
C ASN A 162 33.89 -27.43 6.57
N ASN A 163 32.71 -26.83 6.78
CA ASN A 163 32.33 -26.19 8.03
C ASN A 163 32.06 -27.27 9.09
N ILE A 164 33.06 -28.13 9.31
CA ILE A 164 33.23 -28.81 10.59
C ILE A 164 33.86 -27.75 11.46
N THR A 165 33.13 -27.24 12.45
CA THR A 165 33.72 -26.48 13.54
C THR A 165 34.80 -27.37 14.17
N LYS A 166 36.08 -27.10 13.86
CA LYS A 166 37.19 -27.86 14.44
C LYS A 166 37.22 -27.56 15.93
N ARG A 167 36.79 -28.52 16.75
CA ARG A 167 36.85 -28.44 18.21
C ARG A 167 38.31 -28.23 18.61
N LEU A 168 38.63 -27.04 19.12
CA LEU A 168 39.99 -26.65 19.44
C LEU A 168 40.37 -27.24 20.80
N HIS A 169 41.29 -28.21 20.80
CA HIS A 169 41.77 -28.85 22.03
C HIS A 169 43.02 -28.13 22.51
N ILE A 170 42.85 -27.20 23.46
CA ILE A 170 43.95 -26.47 24.08
C ILE A 170 44.69 -27.43 25.01
N ARG A 171 45.88 -27.89 24.60
CA ARG A 171 46.80 -28.58 25.52
C ARG A 171 47.45 -27.54 26.41
N GLN A 172 47.14 -27.57 27.70
CA GLN A 172 47.88 -26.80 28.70
C GLN A 172 49.34 -27.29 28.71
N HIS A 173 50.26 -26.44 28.28
CA HIS A 173 51.68 -26.66 28.53
C HIS A 173 51.96 -26.42 30.01
N ASN A 174 52.02 -27.49 30.79
CA ASN A 174 52.56 -27.47 32.14
C ASN A 174 54.07 -27.22 32.06
N LYS A 175 54.48 -25.97 31.83
CA LYS A 175 55.85 -25.55 32.16
C LYS A 175 55.96 -25.60 33.68
N LYS A 176 56.62 -26.63 34.21
CA LYS A 176 57.05 -26.66 35.61
C LYS A 176 58.00 -25.48 35.83
N THR A 177 57.52 -24.41 36.47
CA THR A 177 58.39 -23.39 37.01
C THR A 177 59.18 -24.02 38.15
N ARG A 178 60.50 -24.14 37.99
CA ARG A 178 61.37 -24.45 39.13
C ARG A 178 61.41 -23.21 40.01
N ARG A 179 60.81 -23.28 41.20
CA ARG A 179 61.04 -22.28 42.26
C ARG A 179 62.52 -22.32 42.62
N LEU A 180 63.21 -21.20 42.38
CA LEU A 180 64.52 -20.94 42.99
C LEU A 180 64.24 -20.49 44.42
N TYR A 181 64.75 -21.25 45.39
CA TYR A 181 64.88 -20.78 46.75
C TYR A 181 66.14 -19.91 46.80
N ILE A 182 65.97 -18.64 47.18
CA ILE A 182 67.03 -17.78 47.71
C ILE A 182 66.69 -17.58 49.18
#